data_AF-A0A6V7HW63-F1
#
_entry.id   AF-A0A6V7HW63-F1
#
_cell.length_a   1.000
_cell.length_b   1.000
_cell.length_c   1.000
_cell.angle_alpha   90.00
_cell.angle_beta   90.00
_cell.angle_gamma   90.00
#
_symmetry.space_group_name_H-M   'P 1'
#
loop_
_entity.id
_entity.type
_entity.pdbx_description
1 polymer ?
#
loop_
_entity_poly.entity_id
_entity_poly.type
_entity_poly.pdbx_seq_one_letter_code
_entity_poly.pdbx_strand_id
1 'polypeptide(L)'
;QIAPWIDMAYPNWLIFLKAETSIEDFFEHIYVQFDCTMMVSQPDSNLEDPGETITEVYQIDRRDKLRQAIFATWSERKGIKLPRWSLYQRRSNLQGHLFRIMSIE
;
A
#
# COMPACT_ATOMS: atom_id res chain seq x y z
N GLN A 1 9.96 14.19 -24.18
CA GLN A 1 9.03 13.25 -24.84
C GLN A 1 9.26 11.89 -24.21
N ILE A 2 8.32 11.40 -23.39
CA ILE A 2 8.42 10.10 -22.70
C ILE A 2 7.82 9.04 -23.65
N ALA A 3 8.41 7.84 -23.68
CA ALA A 3 8.15 6.81 -24.70
C ALA A 3 6.66 6.37 -24.79
N PRO A 4 6.17 5.93 -25.97
CA PRO A 4 4.74 5.72 -26.24
C PRO A 4 4.17 4.40 -25.69
N TRP A 5 5.00 3.51 -25.14
CA TRP A 5 4.57 2.26 -24.52
C TRP A 5 5.42 2.00 -23.27
N ILE A 6 5.03 2.63 -22.17
CA ILE A 6 5.28 1.99 -20.88
C ILE A 6 3.99 1.23 -20.58
N ASP A 7 4.08 -0.08 -20.52
CA ASP A 7 3.01 -0.87 -19.89
C ASP A 7 3.08 -0.57 -18.38
N MET A 8 2.40 0.50 -17.97
CA MET A 8 2.28 0.98 -16.59
C MET A 8 1.03 0.40 -15.92
N ALA A 9 0.68 -0.86 -16.21
CA ALA A 9 -0.40 -1.51 -15.48
C ALA A 9 -0.07 -1.45 -13.97
N TYR A 10 -0.95 -0.79 -13.22
CA TYR A 10 -0.91 -0.60 -11.76
C TYR A 10 0.21 0.32 -11.25
N PRO A 11 -0.01 1.65 -11.20
CA PRO A 11 0.99 2.58 -10.69
C PRO A 11 1.37 2.26 -9.24
N ASN A 12 2.66 2.38 -8.93
CA ASN A 12 3.19 2.24 -7.57
C ASN A 12 3.31 3.64 -6.97
N TRP A 13 2.66 3.86 -5.83
CA TRP A 13 2.64 5.14 -5.14
C TRP A 13 3.24 4.99 -3.76
N LEU A 14 4.06 5.98 -3.37
CA LEU A 14 4.54 6.16 -2.02
C LEU A 14 4.26 7.60 -1.60
N ILE A 15 3.47 7.78 -0.55
CA ILE A 15 3.11 9.09 0.00
C ILE A 15 3.75 9.21 1.38
N PHE A 16 4.29 10.39 1.68
CA PHE A 16 4.86 10.70 2.99
C PHE A 16 3.87 11.55 3.77
N LEU A 17 3.43 11.07 4.92
CA LEU A 17 2.53 11.78 5.81
C LEU A 17 3.25 12.11 7.12
N LYS A 18 2.78 13.18 7.79
CA LYS A 18 3.23 13.47 9.16
C LYS A 18 2.71 12.38 10.10
N ALA A 19 3.38 12.15 11.23
CA ALA A 19 3.01 11.10 12.19
C ALA A 19 1.56 11.27 12.70
N GLU A 20 1.12 12.52 12.85
CA GLU A 20 -0.20 12.94 13.33
C GLU A 20 -1.29 12.94 12.25
N THR A 21 -0.95 12.63 10.99
CA THR A 21 -1.97 12.53 9.93
C THR A 21 -2.61 11.15 9.97
N SER A 22 -3.93 11.09 10.13
CA SER A 22 -4.68 9.84 10.01
C SER A 22 -4.67 9.34 8.56
N ILE A 23 -4.19 8.11 8.37
CA ILE A 23 -4.24 7.44 7.06
C ILE A 23 -5.71 7.26 6.64
N GLU A 24 -6.58 6.86 7.56
CA GLU A 24 -8.00 6.66 7.27
C GLU A 24 -8.69 7.95 6.79
N ASP A 25 -8.42 9.07 7.46
CA ASP A 25 -9.04 10.35 7.11
C ASP A 25 -8.50 10.87 5.76
N PHE A 26 -7.19 10.70 5.51
CA PHE A 26 -6.59 11.09 4.23
C PHE A 26 -7.22 10.34 3.04
N PHE A 27 -7.52 9.05 3.22
CA PHE A 27 -8.08 8.19 2.17
C PHE A 27 -9.61 8.08 2.19
N GLU A 28 -10.32 8.79 3.06
CA GLU A 28 -11.79 8.67 3.23
C GLU A 28 -12.57 8.76 1.90
N HIS A 29 -12.13 9.63 1.00
CA HIS A 29 -12.76 9.88 -0.29
C HIS A 29 -11.94 9.38 -1.49
N ILE A 30 -10.89 8.59 -1.25
CA ILE A 30 -9.95 8.09 -2.26
C ILE A 30 -10.10 6.58 -2.37
N TYR A 31 -10.55 6.11 -3.54
CA TYR A 31 -10.62 4.67 -3.80
C TYR A 31 -9.25 4.12 -4.21
N VAL A 32 -8.66 3.28 -3.37
CA VAL A 32 -7.41 2.58 -3.67
C VAL A 32 -7.72 1.15 -4.07
N GLN A 33 -7.53 0.84 -5.36
CA GLN A 33 -7.88 -0.47 -5.92
C GLN A 33 -7.03 -1.63 -5.36
N PHE A 34 -7.60 -2.83 -5.37
CA PHE A 34 -6.98 -4.05 -4.86
C PHE A 34 -5.73 -4.51 -5.64
N ASP A 35 -5.52 -4.05 -6.86
CA ASP A 35 -4.33 -4.32 -7.67
C ASP A 35 -3.32 -3.17 -7.65
N CYS A 36 -3.67 -2.04 -7.03
CA CYS A 36 -2.79 -0.89 -6.85
C CYS A 36 -1.78 -1.13 -5.72
N THR A 37 -0.53 -0.73 -5.95
CA THR A 37 0.50 -0.69 -4.90
C THR A 37 0.57 0.73 -4.35
N MET A 38 -0.23 1.02 -3.32
CA MET A 38 -0.24 2.30 -2.61
C MET A 38 0.37 2.11 -1.23
N MET A 39 1.37 2.93 -0.93
CA MET A 39 2.09 2.91 0.34
C MET A 39 2.12 4.29 0.98
N VAL A 40 2.10 4.30 2.30
CA VAL A 40 2.20 5.49 3.14
C VAL A 40 3.39 5.33 4.06
N SER A 41 4.32 6.27 4.01
CA SER A 41 5.42 6.40 4.97
C SER A 41 5.02 7.39 6.05
N GLN A 42 5.16 6.99 7.31
CA GLN A 42 5.05 7.89 8.45
C GLN A 42 6.24 7.68 9.40
N PRO A 43 6.72 8.76 10.04
CA PRO A 43 7.74 8.64 11.06
C PRO A 43 7.31 7.68 12.17
N ASP A 44 8.19 6.75 12.53
CA ASP A 44 8.01 5.92 13.72
C ASP A 44 8.13 6.81 14.97
N SER A 45 7.28 6.54 15.95
CA SER A 45 7.30 7.17 17.28
C SER A 45 8.53 6.79 18.14
N ASN A 46 9.39 5.89 17.65
CA ASN A 46 10.60 5.47 18.36
C ASN A 46 11.67 6.57 18.39
N LEU A 47 11.91 7.14 19.57
CA LEU A 47 12.91 8.20 19.79
C LEU A 47 14.36 7.68 19.84
N GLU A 48 14.59 6.39 20.08
CA GLU A 48 15.94 5.83 20.23
C GLU A 48 16.57 5.41 18.89
N ASP A 49 15.75 5.05 17.92
CA ASP A 49 16.12 4.66 16.55
C ASP A 49 15.06 5.22 15.59
N PRO A 50 15.05 6.55 15.36
CA PRO A 50 14.04 7.21 14.55
C PRO A 50 14.05 6.62 13.14
N GLY A 51 12.86 6.36 12.63
CA GLY A 51 12.67 5.62 11.40
C GLY A 51 11.33 5.93 10.76
N GLU A 52 10.97 5.14 9.77
CA GLU A 52 9.72 5.24 9.03
C GLU A 52 9.01 3.89 9.08
N THR A 53 7.71 3.92 9.34
CA THR A 53 6.81 2.79 9.10
C THR A 53 6.13 3.00 7.76
N ILE A 54 6.28 2.02 6.89
CA ILE A 54 5.68 2.02 5.56
C ILE A 54 4.47 1.08 5.59
N THR A 55 3.29 1.66 5.43
CA THR A 55 2.00 0.97 5.47
C THR A 55 1.44 0.86 4.06
N GLU A 56 1.14 -0.36 3.61
CA GLU A 56 0.36 -0.61 2.41
C GLU A 56 -1.12 -0.34 2.69
N VAL A 57 -1.79 0.35 1.76
CA VAL A 57 -3.21 0.65 1.84
C VAL A 57 -3.96 0.23 0.58
N TYR A 58 -5.17 -0.31 0.73
CA TYR A 58 -6.04 -0.70 -0.38
C TYR A 58 -7.48 -0.97 0.08
N GLN A 59 -8.40 -1.05 -0.87
CA GLN A 59 -9.77 -1.52 -0.70
C GLN A 59 -10.03 -2.69 -1.65
N ILE A 60 -10.92 -3.61 -1.28
CA ILE A 60 -11.31 -4.72 -2.15
C ILE A 60 -12.35 -4.24 -3.16
N ASP A 61 -13.38 -3.53 -2.68
CA ASP A 61 -14.34 -2.77 -3.47
C ASP A 61 -14.41 -1.30 -3.02
N ARG A 62 -14.95 -0.41 -3.87
CA ARG A 62 -15.09 1.02 -3.59
C ARG A 62 -15.92 1.33 -2.34
N ARG A 63 -16.81 0.43 -1.92
CA ARG A 63 -17.64 0.59 -0.72
C ARG A 63 -17.05 -0.05 0.53
N ASP A 64 -15.93 -0.75 0.40
CA ASP A 64 -15.27 -1.39 1.53
C ASP A 64 -14.44 -0.39 2.34
N LYS A 65 -14.16 -0.77 3.59
CA LYS A 65 -13.23 -0.04 4.44
C LYS A 65 -11.81 -0.09 3.88
N LEU A 66 -11.07 1.01 4.06
CA LEU A 66 -9.64 1.04 3.81
C LEU A 66 -8.95 -0.03 4.66
N ARG A 67 -8.12 -0.84 4.01
CA ARG A 67 -7.27 -1.84 4.67
C ARG A 67 -5.88 -1.27 4.77
N GLN A 68 -5.25 -1.52 5.91
CA GLN A 68 -3.89 -1.10 6.22
C GLN A 68 -3.08 -2.31 6.64
N ALA A 69 -1.86 -2.45 6.12
CA ALA A 69 -0.93 -3.50 6.54
C ALA A 69 0.50 -2.95 6.53
N ILE A 70 1.27 -3.24 7.58
CA ILE A 70 2.69 -2.86 7.59
C ILE A 70 3.40 -3.60 6.47
N PHE A 71 3.92 -2.83 5.51
CA PHE A 71 4.69 -3.34 4.39
C PHE A 71 6.17 -3.45 4.79
N ALA A 72 6.72 -2.38 5.34
CA ALA A 72 8.13 -2.32 5.70
C ALA A 72 8.36 -1.36 6.88
N THR A 73 9.52 -1.52 7.51
CA THR A 73 10.07 -0.52 8.44
C THR A 73 11.45 -0.11 7.95
N TRP A 74 11.82 1.14 8.18
CA TRP A 74 13.13 1.68 7.86
C TRP A 74 13.68 2.44 9.06
N SER A 75 14.98 2.30 9.34
CA SER A 75 15.70 3.23 10.21
C SER A 75 17.11 3.46 9.66
N GLU A 76 17.74 4.56 10.06
CA GLU A 76 19.10 4.88 9.61
C GLU A 76 20.10 3.77 10.00
N ARG A 77 19.93 3.18 11.19
CA ARG A 77 20.84 2.16 11.72
C ARG A 77 20.66 0.79 11.10
N LYS A 78 19.41 0.39 10.82
CA LYS A 78 19.08 -0.98 10.39
C LYS A 78 18.78 -1.08 8.90
N GLY A 79 18.62 0.05 8.22
CA GLY A 79 18.16 0.11 6.85
C GLY A 79 16.70 -0.34 6.73
N ILE A 80 16.30 -0.73 5.52
CA ILE A 80 14.94 -1.15 5.22
C ILE A 80 14.73 -2.65 5.46
N LYS A 81 13.62 -3.00 6.11
CA LYS A 81 13.14 -4.38 6.23
C LYS A 81 11.93 -4.59 5.32
N LEU A 82 12.17 -5.19 4.16
CA LEU A 82 11.15 -5.50 3.16
C LEU A 82 10.49 -6.86 3.37
N PRO A 83 9.24 -7.06 2.92
CA PRO A 83 8.58 -8.35 2.94
C PRO A 83 9.11 -9.24 1.80
N ARG A 84 9.05 -10.57 1.97
CA ARG A 84 9.45 -11.55 0.94
C ARG A 84 8.32 -11.96 -0.01
N TRP A 85 7.09 -11.52 0.26
CA TRP A 85 5.89 -11.96 -0.45
C TRP A 85 5.44 -10.95 -1.51
N SER A 86 4.90 -11.45 -2.62
CA SER A 86 4.31 -10.62 -3.69
C SER A 86 3.03 -9.91 -3.23
N LEU A 87 2.53 -8.96 -4.03
CA LEU A 87 1.35 -8.15 -3.72
C LEU A 87 0.17 -9.00 -3.23
N TYR A 88 -0.26 -9.95 -4.05
CA TYR A 88 -1.43 -10.78 -3.74
C TYR A 88 -1.18 -11.75 -2.60
N GLN A 89 0.06 -12.25 -2.45
CA GLN A 89 0.42 -13.11 -1.32
C GLN A 89 0.27 -12.39 0.03
N ARG A 90 0.63 -11.11 0.10
CA ARG A 90 0.44 -10.29 1.31
C ARG A 90 -1.03 -9.99 1.60
N ARG A 91 -1.87 -9.89 0.56
CA ARG A 91 -3.30 -9.56 0.66
C ARG A 91 -4.20 -10.78 0.92
N SER A 92 -3.63 -11.98 0.99
CA SER A 92 -4.30 -13.22 1.37
C SER A 92 -5.55 -13.54 0.51
N ASN A 93 -6.48 -14.33 1.04
CA ASN A 93 -7.69 -14.85 0.40
C ASN A 93 -8.82 -13.81 0.20
N LEU A 94 -8.49 -12.52 0.00
CA LEU A 94 -9.46 -11.45 -0.21
C LEU A 94 -10.48 -11.32 0.93
N GLN A 95 -10.15 -11.85 2.10
CA GLN A 95 -11.01 -11.85 3.27
C GLN A 95 -12.40 -12.45 2.97
N GLY A 96 -12.46 -13.46 2.11
CA GLY A 96 -13.69 -14.17 1.74
C GLY A 96 -14.43 -13.62 0.50
N HIS A 97 -13.91 -12.59 -0.17
CA HIS A 97 -14.47 -12.15 -1.45
C HIS A 97 -14.12 -13.12 -2.58
N LEU A 98 -15.09 -13.38 -3.47
CA LEU A 98 -14.92 -14.24 -4.64
C LEU A 98 -14.56 -13.40 -5.86
N PHE A 99 -13.39 -13.61 -6.47
CA PHE A 99 -13.13 -13.10 -7.81
C PHE A 99 -13.92 -13.94 -8.82
N ARG A 100 -14.79 -13.28 -9.59
CA ARG A 100 -15.30 -13.84 -10.84
C ARG A 100 -14.32 -13.48 -11.95
N ILE A 101 -13.60 -14.47 -12.45
CA ILE A 101 -12.77 -14.34 -13.63
C ILE A 101 -13.67 -14.60 -14.84
N MET A 102 -13.76 -13.64 -15.75
CA MET A 102 -14.30 -13.86 -17.09
C MET A 102 -13.17 -13.70 -18.09
N SER A 103 -12.91 -14.76 -18.87
CA SER A 103 -12.12 -14.67 -20.08
C SER A 103 -13.02 -14.12 -21.18
N ILE A 104 -12.53 -13.12 -21.91
CA ILE A 104 -13.15 -12.71 -23.17
C ILE A 104 -12.35 -13.44 -24.24
N GLU A 105 -13.01 -14.33 -24.99
CA GLU A 105 -12.46 -14.96 -26.20
C GLU A 105 -12.55 -13.99 -27.39
#